data_AF-A0A9Q0EVP9-F1
#
_entry.id   AF-A0A9Q0EVP9-F1
#
_cell.length_a   1.000
_cell.length_b   1.000
_cell.length_c   1.000
_cell.angle_alpha   90.00
_cell.angle_beta   90.00
_cell.angle_gamma   90.00
#
_symmetry.space_group_name_H-M   'P 1'
#
loop_
_entity.id
_entity.type
_entity.pdbx_description
1 polymer ?
#
loop_
_entity_poly.entity_id
_entity_poly.type
_entity_poly.pdbx_seq_one_letter_code
_entity_poly.pdbx_strand_id
1 'polypeptide(L)'
;MLREADVDPTLRPTELSLDQFRALADAYAYLCARDPGLASYEFREELRLKHLARRPQTEETLALRRPPSGAPFPASFDPEADDSSGKPER
;
A
#
# COMPACT_ATOMS: atom_id res chain seq x y z
N MET A 1 -5.76 15.66 -20.69
CA MET A 1 -6.68 14.70 -20.02
C MET A 1 -7.90 15.35 -19.39
N LEU A 2 -7.95 15.79 -18.11
CA LEU A 2 -9.24 16.22 -17.49
C LEU A 2 -9.92 17.40 -18.20
N ARG A 3 -9.17 18.44 -18.54
CA ARG A 3 -9.67 19.59 -19.34
C ARG A 3 -10.05 19.21 -20.77
N GLU A 4 -9.46 18.13 -21.29
CA GLU A 4 -9.63 17.68 -22.67
C GLU A 4 -10.82 16.72 -22.81
N ALA A 5 -11.12 15.99 -21.73
CA ALA A 5 -12.30 15.14 -21.59
C ALA A 5 -13.53 15.92 -21.07
N ASP A 6 -13.41 17.24 -20.87
CA ASP A 6 -14.46 18.11 -20.32
C ASP A 6 -15.04 17.61 -18.99
N VAL A 7 -14.17 17.09 -18.11
CA VAL A 7 -14.53 16.59 -16.78
C VAL A 7 -14.09 17.58 -15.71
N ASP A 8 -15.02 17.97 -14.84
CA ASP A 8 -14.72 18.80 -13.67
C ASP A 8 -13.84 18.02 -12.67
N PRO A 9 -12.64 18.53 -12.33
CA PRO A 9 -11.70 17.83 -11.46
C PRO A 9 -12.15 17.70 -10.00
N THR A 10 -13.21 18.40 -9.59
CA THR A 10 -13.75 18.34 -8.23
C THR A 10 -14.85 17.30 -8.06
N LEU A 11 -15.32 16.69 -9.17
CA LEU A 11 -16.34 15.65 -9.14
C LEU A 11 -15.85 14.42 -8.38
N ARG A 12 -16.77 13.82 -7.61
CA ARG A 12 -16.48 12.55 -6.96
C ARG A 12 -16.50 11.42 -7.99
N PRO A 13 -15.71 10.35 -7.81
CA PRO A 13 -15.71 9.21 -8.74
C PRO A 13 -17.10 8.59 -8.97
N THR A 14 -17.99 8.67 -7.98
CA THR A 14 -19.37 8.18 -8.05
C THR A 14 -20.29 9.05 -8.90
N GLU A 15 -19.89 10.30 -9.18
CA GLU A 15 -20.66 11.27 -9.96
C GLU A 15 -20.24 11.28 -11.44
N LEU A 16 -19.24 10.48 -11.81
CA LEU A 16 -18.79 10.33 -13.18
C LEU A 16 -19.76 9.46 -13.98
N SER A 17 -20.30 10.04 -15.05
CA SER A 17 -21.12 9.33 -16.03
C SER A 17 -20.26 8.44 -16.95
N LEU A 18 -20.88 7.43 -17.56
CA LEU A 18 -20.20 6.54 -18.51
C LEU A 18 -19.60 7.28 -19.71
N ASP A 19 -20.23 8.36 -20.17
CA ASP A 19 -19.71 9.16 -21.29
C ASP A 19 -18.46 9.95 -20.88
N GLN A 20 -18.41 10.46 -19.65
CA GLN A 20 -17.20 11.08 -19.10
C GLN A 20 -16.06 10.06 -18.93
N PHE A 21 -16.38 8.82 -18.52
CA PHE A 21 -15.37 7.75 -18.49
C PHE A 21 -14.80 7.44 -19.87
N ARG A 22 -15.64 7.40 -20.91
CA ARG A 22 -15.19 7.20 -22.30
C ARG A 22 -14.29 8.35 -22.75
N ALA A 23 -14.71 9.60 -22.54
CA ALA A 23 -13.90 10.78 -22.88
C ALA A 23 -12.55 10.80 -22.16
N LEU A 24 -12.51 10.39 -20.89
CA LEU A 24 -11.26 10.24 -20.13
C LEU A 24 -10.38 9.15 -20.72
N ALA A 25 -10.93 7.98 -21.03
CA ALA A 25 -10.18 6.88 -21.64
C ALA A 25 -9.58 7.28 -22.99
N ASP A 26 -10.34 7.97 -23.84
CA ASP A 26 -9.87 8.44 -25.15
C ASP A 26 -8.77 9.49 -25.02
N ALA A 27 -8.93 10.46 -24.12
CA ALA A 27 -7.91 11.46 -23.83
C ALA A 27 -6.63 10.83 -23.25
N TYR A 28 -6.77 9.79 -22.42
CA TYR A 28 -5.62 9.03 -21.89
C TYR A 28 -4.92 8.22 -22.99
N ALA A 29 -5.67 7.54 -23.85
CA ALA A 29 -5.10 6.79 -24.97
C ALA A 29 -4.29 7.69 -25.91
N TYR A 30 -4.79 8.90 -26.19
CA TYR A 30 -4.06 9.90 -26.96
C TYR A 30 -2.74 10.33 -26.27
N LEU A 31 -2.75 10.49 -24.94
CA LEU A 31 -1.54 10.79 -24.19
C LEU A 31 -0.53 9.63 -24.20
N CYS A 32 -1.00 8.38 -24.04
CA CYS A 32 -0.13 7.21 -24.16
C CYS A 32 0.47 7.06 -25.56
N ALA A 33 -0.23 7.46 -26.62
CA ALA A 33 0.32 7.46 -27.97
C ALA A 33 1.45 8.49 -28.15
N ARG A 34 1.44 9.58 -27.39
CA ARG A 34 2.49 10.61 -27.41
C ARG A 34 3.67 10.24 -26.51
N ASP A 35 3.38 9.72 -25.32
CA ASP A 35 4.35 9.36 -24.31
C ASP A 35 4.23 7.86 -23.96
N PRO A 36 4.97 6.97 -24.65
CA PRO A 36 4.84 5.53 -24.47
C PRO A 36 5.22 5.05 -23.05
N GLY A 37 6.06 5.80 -22.34
CA GLY A 37 6.40 5.51 -20.95
C GLY A 37 5.26 5.74 -19.95
N LEU A 38 4.21 6.48 -20.34
CA LEU A 38 3.05 6.76 -19.49
C LEU A 38 2.20 5.51 -19.28
N ALA A 39 2.10 4.64 -20.28
CA ALA A 39 1.33 3.40 -20.17
C ALA A 39 1.93 2.41 -19.15
N SER A 40 3.26 2.40 -19.00
CA SER A 40 3.98 1.58 -18.02
C SER A 40 4.25 2.29 -16.69
N TYR A 41 3.75 3.52 -16.52
CA TYR A 41 4.03 4.33 -15.35
C TYR A 41 3.28 3.79 -14.12
N GLU A 42 4.03 3.47 -13.06
CA GLU A 42 3.50 2.97 -11.79
C GLU A 42 3.84 3.94 -10.65
N PHE A 43 2.86 4.75 -10.25
CA PHE A 43 3.02 5.76 -9.19
C PHE A 43 3.51 5.17 -7.86
N ARG A 44 3.08 3.94 -7.52
CA ARG A 44 3.44 3.28 -6.26
C ARG A 44 4.93 2.94 -6.18
N GLU A 45 5.53 2.53 -7.29
CA GLU A 45 6.96 2.23 -7.36
C GLU A 45 7.80 3.51 -7.21
N GLU A 46 7.40 4.60 -7.87
CA GLU A 46 8.07 5.89 -7.70
C GLU A 46 8.02 6.37 -6.23
N LEU A 47 6.87 6.22 -5.57
CA LEU A 47 6.73 6.57 -4.16
C LEU A 47 7.61 5.70 -3.25
N ARG A 48 7.69 4.40 -3.54
CA ARG A 48 8.57 3.45 -2.83
C ARG A 48 10.05 3.86 -2.96
N LEU A 49 10.50 4.19 -4.17
CA LEU A 49 11.86 4.64 -4.41
C LEU A 49 12.17 5.96 -3.69
N LYS A 50 11.23 6.92 -3.69
CA LYS A 50 11.36 8.18 -2.93
C LYS A 50 11.49 7.93 -1.43
N HIS A 51 10.73 6.99 -0.87
CA HIS A 51 10.84 6.64 0.55
C HIS A 51 12.17 5.96 0.88
N LEU A 52 12.68 5.10 -0.01
CA LEU A 52 14.00 4.46 0.15
C LEU A 52 15.14 5.49 0.07
N ALA A 53 15.06 6.45 -0.87
CA ALA A 53 16.07 7.49 -1.03
C ALA A 53 16.11 8.49 0.15
N ARG A 54 14.97 8.72 0.82
CA ARG A 54 14.88 9.59 2.01
C ARG A 54 15.35 8.91 3.29
N ARG A 55 15.50 7.58 3.29
CA ARG A 55 15.96 6.85 4.47
C ARG A 55 17.49 6.92 4.49
N PRO A 56 18.12 7.69 5.40
CA PRO A 56 19.54 7.54 5.60
C PRO A 56 19.78 6.08 5.97
N GLN A 57 20.67 5.40 5.25
CA GLN A 57 21.16 4.10 5.68
C GLN A 57 22.05 4.30 6.91
N THR A 58 21.45 4.58 8.07
CA THR A 58 22.11 4.37 9.34
C THR A 58 22.05 2.87 9.66
N GLU A 59 23.21 2.30 9.93
CA GLU A 59 23.42 0.86 10.21
C GLU A 59 22.48 0.30 11.29
N GLU A 60 21.94 1.15 12.17
CA GLU A 60 20.90 0.82 13.15
C GLU A 60 19.62 0.22 12.54
N THR A 61 19.23 0.64 11.34
CA THR A 61 17.99 0.14 10.71
C THR A 61 18.14 -1.29 10.18
N LEU A 62 19.35 -1.67 9.76
CA LEU A 62 19.67 -3.05 9.35
C LEU A 62 19.86 -3.94 10.57
N ALA A 63 20.40 -3.40 11.67
CA ALA A 63 20.55 -4.12 12.94
C ALA A 63 19.20 -4.50 13.58
N LEU A 64 18.15 -3.66 13.45
CA LEU A 64 16.85 -3.93 14.06
C LEU A 64 16.00 -5.00 13.34
N ARG A 65 16.30 -5.32 12.07
CA ARG A 65 15.59 -6.37 11.32
C ARG A 65 16.20 -7.76 11.51
N ARG A 66 17.37 -7.85 12.14
CA ARG A 66 17.96 -9.12 12.54
C ARG A 66 17.63 -9.34 14.02
N PRO A 67 16.79 -10.33 14.37
CA PRO A 67 16.72 -10.72 15.78
C PRO A 67 18.13 -11.10 16.24
N PRO A 68 18.58 -10.63 17.41
CA PRO A 68 19.91 -10.98 17.91
C PRO A 68 19.98 -12.51 17.94
N SER A 69 21.13 -13.05 17.49
CA SER A 69 21.39 -14.47 17.24
C SER A 69 21.29 -15.39 18.48
N GLY A 70 20.63 -14.97 19.55
CA GLY A 70 20.44 -15.71 20.79
C GLY A 70 19.16 -15.36 21.56
N ALA A 71 18.17 -14.68 20.94
CA ALA A 71 16.87 -14.56 21.58
C ALA A 71 16.08 -15.88 21.39
N PRO A 72 15.67 -16.57 22.48
CA PRO A 72 14.76 -17.70 22.34
C PRO A 72 13.46 -17.22 21.73
N PHE A 73 12.96 -17.94 20.72
CA PHE A 73 11.62 -17.73 20.18
C PHE A 73 10.61 -17.74 21.35
N PRO A 74 9.61 -16.85 21.37
CA PRO A 74 8.52 -17.01 22.33
C PRO A 74 7.91 -18.38 22.09
N ALA A 75 7.97 -19.23 23.12
CA ALA A 75 7.34 -20.53 23.11
C ALA A 75 5.88 -20.35 22.67
N SER A 76 5.47 -21.26 21.79
CA SER A 76 4.10 -21.56 21.39
C SER A 76 3.01 -20.87 22.23
N PHE A 77 2.17 -20.10 21.56
CA PHE A 77 0.85 -19.77 22.05
C PHE A 77 0.09 -21.10 22.17
N ASP A 78 0.06 -21.69 23.37
CA ASP A 78 -0.71 -22.90 23.70
C ASP A 78 -2.19 -22.51 23.86
N PRO A 79 -3.08 -22.92 22.95
CA PRO A 79 -4.49 -22.58 23.02
C PRO A 79 -5.31 -23.81 23.42
N GLU A 80 -5.12 -24.36 24.62
CA GLU A 80 -6.05 -25.35 25.19
C GLU A 80 -5.75 -25.61 26.67
N ALA A 81 -6.68 -25.23 27.56
CA ALA A 81 -7.05 -26.01 28.75
C ALA A 81 -8.28 -25.35 29.38
N ASP A 82 -9.42 -25.88 28.97
CA ASP A 82 -10.73 -25.66 29.55
C ASP A 82 -10.84 -26.25 30.98
N ASP A 83 -11.77 -25.68 31.72
CA ASP A 83 -12.64 -26.24 32.77
C ASP A 83 -12.16 -26.75 34.15
N SER A 84 -12.99 -26.38 35.12
CA SER A 84 -13.44 -27.10 36.33
C SER A 84 -12.55 -27.31 37.58
N SER A 85 -13.03 -26.66 38.64
CA SER A 85 -13.34 -27.19 40.00
C SER A 85 -12.22 -27.57 40.99
N GLY A 86 -12.27 -26.93 42.18
CA GLY A 86 -11.79 -27.51 43.44
C GLY A 86 -11.35 -26.52 44.55
N LYS A 87 -12.20 -26.33 45.58
CA LYS A 87 -11.91 -25.76 46.94
C LYS A 87 -10.76 -26.54 47.66
N PRO A 88 -10.16 -26.11 48.83
CA PRO A 88 -10.76 -25.36 49.96
C PRO A 88 -9.85 -24.40 50.80
N GLU A 89 -10.49 -23.77 51.80
CA GLU A 89 -10.00 -23.33 53.14
C GLU A 89 -8.86 -22.30 53.30
N ARG A 90 -9.20 -21.13 53.89
CA ARG A 90 -8.99 -20.83 55.33
C ARG A 90 -9.92 -19.70 55.79
#